data_AF-A0A0D7W3L5-F1
#
_entry.id   AF-A0A0D7W3L5-F1
#
_cell.length_a   1.000
_cell.length_b   1.000
_cell.length_c   1.000
_cell.angle_alpha   90.00
_cell.angle_beta   90.00
_cell.angle_gamma   90.00
#
_symmetry.space_group_name_H-M   'P 1'
#
loop_
_entity.id
_entity.type
_entity.pdbx_description
1 polymer ?
#
loop_
_entity_poly.entity_id
_entity_poly.type
_entity_poly.pdbx_seq_one_letter_code
_entity_poly.pdbx_strand_id
1 'polypeptide(L)'
;MNNNFINEFFGIGILNGKTPENLGVLWRSAQNMGASFIFTIGNRYAKQACDTHNAVKSMPYFHYDNFEEFFNNLPKGARIVGVELHEKSQDLESFQHPRRCVYLLGAEDHGLTNEAIEKSHFLVKFKSTLSLNVSVAGSIVMYDRQLDKARS
;
A
#
# COMPACT_ATOMS: atom_id res chain seq x y z
N MET A 1 17.08 -1.10 21.29
CA MET A 1 18.27 -1.18 20.39
C MET A 1 17.76 -1.58 19.02
N ASN A 2 17.96 -0.76 17.99
CA ASN A 2 17.64 -1.18 16.63
C ASN A 2 18.62 -2.28 16.23
N ASN A 3 18.10 -3.47 15.91
CA ASN A 3 18.91 -4.54 15.36
C ASN A 3 19.16 -4.22 13.89
N ASN A 4 20.28 -3.57 13.58
CA ASN A 4 20.63 -3.19 12.20
C ASN A 4 20.83 -4.41 11.27
N PHE A 5 20.89 -5.64 11.80
CA PHE A 5 20.96 -6.87 11.02
C PHE A 5 19.57 -7.44 10.64
N ILE A 6 18.49 -6.92 11.26
CA ILE A 6 17.10 -7.27 10.94
C ILE A 6 16.35 -5.96 10.69
N ASN A 7 16.44 -5.46 9.47
CA ASN A 7 15.70 -4.27 9.06
C ASN A 7 14.35 -4.66 8.44
N GLU A 8 13.27 -4.11 8.99
CA GLU A 8 11.92 -4.27 8.50
C GLU A 8 11.42 -2.92 8.00
N PHE A 9 10.78 -2.91 6.84
CA PHE A 9 10.13 -1.72 6.33
C PHE A 9 8.92 -2.10 5.50
N PHE A 10 7.99 -1.15 5.40
CA PHE A 10 6.96 -1.27 4.39
C PHE A 10 6.64 0.09 3.78
N GLY A 11 6.37 0.07 2.48
CA GLY A 11 5.74 1.17 1.78
C GLY A 11 4.27 0.88 1.51
N ILE A 12 3.47 1.90 1.27
CA ILE A 12 2.10 1.74 0.77
C ILE A 12 1.82 2.75 -0.32
N GLY A 13 1.13 2.30 -1.36
CA GLY A 13 0.79 3.17 -2.47
C GLY A 13 -0.38 2.69 -3.29
N ILE A 14 -0.82 3.56 -4.18
CA ILE A 14 -2.03 3.38 -4.98
C ILE A 14 -1.72 3.50 -6.47
N LEU A 15 -2.27 2.57 -7.24
CA LEU A 15 -2.26 2.58 -8.70
C LEU A 15 -3.51 3.31 -9.19
N ASN A 16 -3.31 4.35 -10.01
CA ASN A 16 -4.38 5.11 -10.67
C ASN A 16 -5.41 5.72 -9.71
N GLY A 17 -4.98 6.16 -8.52
CA GLY A 17 -5.85 6.86 -7.56
C GLY A 17 -6.51 8.11 -8.16
N LYS A 18 -7.84 8.24 -8.03
CA LYS A 18 -8.61 9.33 -8.67
C LYS A 18 -8.90 10.50 -7.75
N THR A 19 -9.29 10.21 -6.51
CA THR A 19 -9.88 11.19 -5.59
C THR A 19 -8.86 11.63 -4.52
N PRO A 20 -8.51 12.93 -4.47
CA PRO A 20 -7.55 13.44 -3.49
C PRO A 20 -7.96 13.16 -2.03
N GLU A 21 -9.26 13.11 -1.73
CA GLU A 21 -9.77 12.86 -0.38
C GLU A 21 -9.30 11.49 0.15
N ASN A 22 -9.43 10.44 -0.66
CA ASN A 22 -9.03 9.09 -0.28
C ASN A 22 -7.52 8.96 -0.14
N LEU A 23 -6.76 9.65 -0.99
CA LEU A 23 -5.31 9.70 -0.86
C LEU A 23 -4.91 10.37 0.45
N GLY A 24 -5.53 11.50 0.82
CA GLY A 24 -5.28 12.19 2.08
C GLY A 24 -5.52 11.31 3.31
N VAL A 25 -6.65 10.58 3.33
CA VAL A 25 -6.95 9.61 4.41
C VAL A 25 -5.92 8.49 4.44
N LEU A 26 -5.58 7.91 3.29
CA LEU A 26 -4.58 6.83 3.20
C LEU A 26 -3.20 7.29 3.69
N TRP A 27 -2.74 8.48 3.32
CA TRP A 27 -1.47 9.04 3.77
C TRP A 27 -1.44 9.29 5.27
N ARG A 28 -2.55 9.81 5.81
CA ARG A 28 -2.69 10.00 7.26
C ARG A 28 -2.65 8.66 7.98
N SER A 29 -3.33 7.63 7.48
CA SER A 29 -3.24 6.28 8.05
C SER A 29 -1.82 5.73 7.95
N ALA A 30 -1.16 5.87 6.80
CA ALA A 30 0.21 5.41 6.58
C ALA A 30 1.20 6.03 7.56
N GLN A 31 1.12 7.34 7.77
CA GLN A 31 1.94 8.06 8.75
C GLN A 31 1.69 7.55 10.17
N ASN A 32 0.42 7.41 10.58
CA ASN A 32 0.08 6.96 11.92
C ASN A 32 0.39 5.47 12.14
N MET A 33 0.49 4.68 11.07
CA MET A 33 0.71 3.24 11.14
C MET A 33 2.15 2.81 10.88
N GLY A 34 3.08 3.76 10.78
CA GLY A 34 4.51 3.48 10.69
C GLY A 34 4.99 3.05 9.30
N ALA A 35 4.28 3.44 8.24
CA ALA A 35 4.79 3.28 6.89
C ALA A 35 6.12 4.03 6.74
N SER A 36 7.08 3.43 6.04
CA SER A 36 8.40 4.02 5.83
C SER A 36 8.40 5.01 4.67
N PHE A 37 7.50 4.83 3.70
CA PHE A 37 7.27 5.73 2.58
C PHE A 37 5.91 5.48 1.93
N ILE A 38 5.47 6.46 1.16
CA ILE A 38 4.24 6.41 0.38
C ILE A 38 4.51 6.65 -1.10
N PHE A 39 3.65 6.11 -1.98
CA PHE A 39 3.81 6.31 -3.41
C PHE A 39 2.51 6.32 -4.22
N THR A 40 2.48 7.01 -5.36
CA THR A 40 1.41 6.87 -6.35
C THR A 40 1.96 6.44 -7.70
N ILE A 41 1.15 5.71 -8.45
CA ILE A 41 1.46 5.26 -9.81
C ILE A 41 0.38 5.79 -10.76
N GLY A 42 0.78 6.38 -11.88
CA GLY A 42 -0.12 6.94 -12.89
C GLY A 42 -0.58 8.35 -12.50
N ASN A 43 -1.68 8.44 -11.76
CA ASN A 43 -2.22 9.74 -11.36
C ASN A 43 -1.42 10.35 -10.21
N ARG A 44 -0.95 11.57 -10.41
CA ARG A 44 -0.30 12.33 -9.35
C ARG A 44 -1.33 12.80 -8.33
N TYR A 45 -0.94 12.80 -7.07
CA TYR A 45 -1.73 13.44 -6.03
C TYR A 45 -1.77 14.96 -6.25
N ALA A 46 -2.94 15.48 -6.58
CA ALA A 46 -3.20 16.91 -6.61
C ALA A 46 -3.48 17.38 -5.18
N LYS A 47 -2.63 18.27 -4.64
CA LYS A 47 -2.81 18.87 -3.30
C LYS A 47 -4.22 19.46 -3.19
N GLN A 48 -5.00 19.05 -2.20
CA GLN A 48 -6.24 19.72 -1.87
C GLN A 48 -5.96 20.91 -0.94
N ALA A 49 -6.70 22.01 -1.15
CA ALA A 49 -6.65 23.17 -0.26
C ALA A 49 -7.10 22.86 1.19
N CYS A 50 -7.71 21.69 1.42
CA CYS A 50 -8.08 21.17 2.73
C CYS A 50 -6.98 20.28 3.37
N ASP A 51 -5.84 20.06 2.71
CA ASP A 51 -4.68 19.34 3.26
C ASP A 51 -3.91 20.20 4.25
N THR A 52 -4.56 20.58 5.35
CA THR A 52 -3.98 21.44 6.37
C THR A 52 -2.94 20.75 7.26
N HIS A 53 -2.52 19.49 7.03
CA HIS A 53 -1.47 18.89 7.87
C HIS A 53 -0.56 17.89 7.13
N ASN A 54 0.60 18.39 6.69
CA ASN A 54 1.96 17.81 6.79
C ASN A 54 2.29 16.36 6.36
N ALA A 55 1.37 15.47 5.99
CA ALA A 55 1.69 14.06 5.75
C ALA A 55 2.72 13.84 4.61
N VAL A 56 2.56 14.54 3.48
CA VAL A 56 3.53 14.52 2.36
C VAL A 56 4.84 15.25 2.72
N LYS A 57 4.85 16.09 3.76
CA LYS A 57 6.05 16.79 4.25
C LYS A 57 6.82 15.97 5.29
N SER A 58 6.17 15.06 6.00
CA SER A 58 6.76 14.29 7.10
C SER A 58 7.24 12.90 6.70
N MET A 59 6.83 12.39 5.54
CA MET A 59 7.17 11.05 5.06
C MET A 59 7.62 11.11 3.58
N PRO A 60 8.63 10.32 3.17
CA PRO A 60 9.03 10.23 1.77
C PRO A 60 7.85 9.85 0.87
N TYR A 61 7.62 10.68 -0.16
CA TYR A 61 6.59 10.48 -1.16
C TYR A 61 7.23 10.29 -2.54
N PHE A 62 6.93 9.17 -3.18
CA PHE A 62 7.37 8.84 -4.53
C PHE A 62 6.21 8.90 -5.51
N HIS A 63 6.49 9.29 -6.74
CA HIS A 63 5.52 9.25 -7.82
C HIS A 63 6.16 8.54 -9.02
N TYR A 64 5.40 7.64 -9.62
CA TYR A 64 5.76 6.92 -10.83
C TYR A 64 4.69 7.18 -11.88
N ASP A 65 5.12 7.40 -13.12
CA ASP A 65 4.21 7.69 -14.23
C ASP A 65 3.42 6.45 -14.65
N ASN A 66 3.98 5.25 -14.45
CA ASN A 66 3.32 3.99 -14.77
C ASN A 66 3.84 2.82 -13.92
N PHE A 67 3.16 1.68 -14.03
CA PHE A 67 3.47 0.49 -13.23
C PHE A 67 4.86 -0.09 -13.53
N GLU A 68 5.29 -0.07 -14.79
CA GLU A 68 6.61 -0.54 -15.20
C GLU A 68 7.74 0.25 -14.51
N GLU A 69 7.60 1.58 -14.47
CA GLU A 69 8.56 2.45 -13.78
C GLU A 69 8.62 2.13 -12.28
N PHE A 70 7.46 1.98 -11.63
CA PHE A 70 7.38 1.55 -10.24
C PHE A 70 8.08 0.20 -10.02
N PHE A 71 7.80 -0.78 -10.88
CA PHE A 71 8.34 -2.12 -10.77
C PHE A 71 9.87 -2.14 -10.93
N ASN A 72 10.39 -1.35 -11.87
CA ASN A 72 11.83 -1.21 -12.10
C ASN A 72 12.56 -0.51 -10.94
N ASN A 73 11.87 0.37 -10.20
CA ASN A 73 12.40 1.10 -9.04
C ASN A 73 12.07 0.45 -7.69
N LEU A 74 11.48 -0.74 -7.68
CA LEU A 74 11.16 -1.44 -6.44
C LEU A 74 12.43 -1.66 -5.60
N PRO A 75 12.43 -1.30 -4.29
CA PRO A 75 13.58 -1.53 -3.43
C PRO A 75 14.02 -2.99 -3.46
N LYS A 76 15.32 -3.23 -3.61
CA LYS A 76 15.85 -4.60 -3.71
C LYS A 76 15.49 -5.42 -2.47
N GLY A 77 14.86 -6.57 -2.71
CA GLY A 77 14.40 -7.48 -1.66
C GLY A 77 13.07 -7.10 -1.01
N ALA A 78 12.39 -6.05 -1.47
CA ALA A 78 10.99 -5.81 -1.13
C ALA A 78 10.09 -6.72 -1.97
N ARG A 79 9.06 -7.29 -1.35
CA ARG A 79 7.99 -8.03 -2.03
C ARG A 79 6.78 -7.14 -2.25
N ILE A 80 6.11 -7.29 -3.39
CA ILE A 80 4.85 -6.59 -3.67
C ILE A 80 3.71 -7.40 -3.08
N VAL A 81 2.89 -6.77 -2.24
CA VAL A 81 1.64 -7.33 -1.70
C VAL A 81 0.48 -6.53 -2.27
N GLY A 82 -0.22 -7.10 -3.25
CA GLY A 82 -1.41 -6.49 -3.82
C GLY A 82 -2.62 -6.68 -2.89
N VAL A 83 -3.36 -5.62 -2.63
CA VAL A 83 -4.59 -5.66 -1.83
C VAL A 83 -5.76 -5.66 -2.79
N GLU A 84 -6.31 -6.84 -3.06
CA GLU A 84 -7.31 -7.03 -4.10
C GLU A 84 -8.22 -8.22 -3.77
N LEU A 85 -9.51 -8.08 -4.10
CA LEU A 85 -10.47 -9.17 -4.00
C LEU A 85 -10.34 -10.08 -5.23
N HIS A 86 -9.37 -10.98 -5.19
CA HIS A 86 -9.09 -11.93 -6.26
C HIS A 86 -9.18 -13.38 -5.75
N GLU A 87 -9.45 -14.34 -6.64
CA GLU A 87 -9.53 -15.77 -6.30
C GLU A 87 -8.21 -16.31 -5.71
N LYS A 88 -7.08 -15.78 -6.19
CA LYS A 88 -5.72 -16.10 -5.72
C LYS A 88 -5.34 -15.38 -4.42
N SER A 89 -6.17 -14.47 -3.93
CA SER A 89 -5.86 -13.70 -2.72
C SER A 89 -5.99 -14.57 -1.46
N GLN A 90 -4.97 -14.51 -0.62
CA GLN A 90 -4.98 -15.12 0.72
C GLN A 90 -5.77 -14.25 1.70
N ASP A 91 -6.43 -14.89 2.66
CA ASP A 91 -7.11 -14.20 3.76
C ASP A 91 -6.09 -13.50 4.68
N LEU A 92 -6.27 -12.18 4.83
CA LEU A 92 -5.41 -11.28 5.60
C LEU A 92 -5.25 -11.74 7.05
N GLU A 93 -6.30 -12.32 7.63
CA GLU A 93 -6.33 -12.86 8.98
C GLU A 93 -5.21 -13.89 9.20
N SER A 94 -4.93 -14.72 8.18
CA SER A 94 -3.89 -15.76 8.18
C SER A 94 -2.57 -15.33 7.53
N PHE A 95 -2.55 -14.18 6.88
CA PHE A 95 -1.42 -13.75 6.06
C PHE A 95 -0.20 -13.36 6.91
N GLN A 96 0.96 -13.88 6.54
CA GLN A 96 2.24 -13.53 7.15
C GLN A 96 2.91 -12.45 6.34
N HIS A 97 2.76 -11.21 6.80
CA HIS A 97 3.33 -10.05 6.14
C HIS A 97 4.84 -10.18 5.97
N PRO A 98 5.39 -9.94 4.76
CA PRO A 98 6.84 -9.97 4.58
C PRO A 98 7.51 -8.88 5.40
N ARG A 99 8.72 -9.17 5.91
CA ARG A 99 9.53 -8.19 6.66
C ARG A 99 9.78 -6.91 5.86
N ARG A 100 9.97 -7.05 4.55
CA ARG A 100 10.22 -5.96 3.60
C ARG A 100 9.22 -6.06 2.46
N CYS A 101 8.25 -5.16 2.42
CA CYS A 101 7.25 -5.18 1.36
C CYS A 101 6.77 -3.80 0.96
N VAL A 102 6.03 -3.76 -0.14
CA VAL A 102 5.18 -2.63 -0.49
C VAL A 102 3.77 -3.14 -0.66
N TYR A 103 2.81 -2.45 -0.04
CA TYR A 103 1.40 -2.71 -0.26
C TYR A 103 0.94 -1.88 -1.45
N LEU A 104 0.35 -2.56 -2.43
CA LEU A 104 -0.16 -1.94 -3.64
C LEU A 104 -1.68 -2.01 -3.64
N LEU A 105 -2.31 -0.86 -3.68
CA LEU A 105 -3.76 -0.68 -3.73
C LEU A 105 -4.21 -0.32 -5.14
N GLY A 106 -5.37 -0.83 -5.54
CA GLY A 106 -6.02 -0.52 -6.80
C GLY A 106 -6.83 0.77 -6.79
N ALA A 107 -7.27 1.20 -7.97
CA ALA A 107 -8.19 2.33 -8.11
C ALA A 107 -9.61 1.92 -7.67
N GLU A 108 -10.42 2.87 -7.21
CA GLU A 108 -11.76 2.60 -6.66
C GLU A 108 -12.71 1.93 -7.67
N ASP A 109 -12.58 2.27 -8.95
CA ASP A 109 -13.49 1.78 -9.99
C ASP A 109 -13.05 0.47 -10.64
N HIS A 110 -11.72 0.22 -10.70
CA HIS A 110 -11.13 -0.85 -11.52
C HIS A 110 -10.22 -1.80 -10.75
N GLY A 111 -9.94 -1.51 -9.47
CA GLY A 111 -8.98 -2.28 -8.69
C GLY A 111 -7.55 -2.20 -9.25
N LEU A 112 -6.77 -3.25 -9.01
CA LEU A 112 -5.45 -3.47 -9.59
C LEU A 112 -5.58 -3.90 -11.05
N THR A 113 -4.65 -3.46 -11.89
CA THR A 113 -4.53 -3.97 -13.25
C THR A 113 -4.09 -5.44 -13.23
N ASN A 114 -4.44 -6.21 -14.28
CA ASN A 114 -3.97 -7.60 -14.40
C ASN A 114 -2.44 -7.70 -14.31
N GLU A 115 -1.72 -6.74 -14.91
CA GLU A 115 -0.28 -6.64 -14.79
C GLU A 115 0.19 -6.53 -13.33
N ALA A 116 -0.44 -5.66 -12.54
CA ALA A 116 -0.12 -5.49 -11.13
C ALA A 116 -0.45 -6.75 -10.31
N ILE A 117 -1.55 -7.44 -10.63
CA ILE A 117 -1.94 -8.71 -10.01
C ILE A 117 -0.89 -9.79 -10.31
N GLU A 118 -0.47 -9.94 -11.56
CA GLU A 118 0.50 -10.96 -11.98
C GLU A 118 1.92 -10.71 -11.44
N LYS A 119 2.32 -9.44 -11.32
CA LYS A 119 3.64 -9.06 -10.78
C LYS A 119 3.68 -8.98 -9.26
N SER A 120 2.52 -9.02 -8.59
CA SER A 120 2.44 -9.09 -7.14
C SER A 120 2.96 -10.43 -6.64
N HIS A 121 3.81 -10.41 -5.62
CA HIS A 121 4.34 -11.64 -5.02
C HIS A 121 3.27 -12.33 -4.16
N PHE A 122 2.41 -11.52 -3.54
CA PHE A 122 1.26 -11.97 -2.78
C PHE A 122 0.06 -11.10 -3.12
N LEU A 123 -1.12 -11.70 -3.03
CA LEU A 123 -2.38 -10.99 -3.05
C LEU A 123 -3.09 -11.28 -1.73
N VAL A 124 -3.66 -10.24 -1.13
CA VAL A 124 -4.38 -10.36 0.13
C VAL A 124 -5.79 -9.79 -0.02
N LYS A 125 -6.73 -10.44 0.64
CA LYS A 125 -8.11 -10.00 0.80
C LYS A 125 -8.51 -10.12 2.26
N PHE A 126 -9.56 -9.43 2.66
CA PHE A 126 -10.17 -9.59 3.97
C PHE A 126 -11.67 -9.82 3.76
N LYS A 127 -12.34 -10.36 4.77
CA LYS A 127 -13.76 -10.68 4.68
C LYS A 127 -14.61 -9.41 4.52
N SER A 128 -15.16 -9.17 3.34
CA SER A 128 -16.14 -8.13 3.07
C SER A 128 -17.21 -8.62 2.08
N THR A 129 -18.43 -8.07 2.18
CA THR A 129 -19.53 -8.40 1.26
C THR A 129 -19.36 -7.70 -0.10
N LEU A 130 -18.77 -6.51 -0.10
CA LEU A 130 -18.49 -5.69 -1.28
C LEU A 130 -17.06 -5.14 -1.18
N SER A 131 -16.56 -4.59 -2.28
CA SER A 131 -15.30 -3.85 -2.30
C SER A 131 -15.37 -2.67 -1.34
N LEU A 132 -14.40 -2.58 -0.43
CA LEU A 132 -14.28 -1.43 0.45
C LEU A 132 -13.62 -0.26 -0.27
N ASN A 133 -13.83 0.94 0.26
CA ASN A 133 -13.06 2.10 -0.13
C ASN A 133 -11.55 1.83 0.03
N VAL A 134 -10.76 2.33 -0.92
CA VAL A 134 -9.31 2.06 -1.00
C VAL A 134 -8.53 2.52 0.24
N SER A 135 -8.90 3.67 0.82
CA SER A 135 -8.25 4.19 2.02
C SER A 135 -8.54 3.32 3.25
N VAL A 136 -9.75 2.76 3.32
CA VAL A 136 -10.17 1.82 4.37
C VAL A 136 -9.41 0.49 4.21
N ALA A 137 -9.36 -0.05 2.99
CA ALA A 137 -8.62 -1.28 2.70
C ALA A 137 -7.12 -1.14 3.08
N GLY A 138 -6.49 -0.03 2.71
CA GLY A 138 -5.11 0.27 3.11
C GLY A 138 -4.95 0.35 4.62
N SER A 139 -5.87 1.03 5.31
CA SER A 139 -5.85 1.14 6.78
C SER A 139 -6.00 -0.21 7.48
N ILE A 140 -6.87 -1.10 6.97
CA ILE A 140 -7.05 -2.45 7.51
C ILE A 140 -5.77 -3.27 7.36
N VAL A 141 -5.14 -3.25 6.19
CA VAL A 141 -3.91 -4.02 5.94
C VAL A 141 -2.75 -3.52 6.80
N MET A 142 -2.63 -2.20 6.97
CA MET A 142 -1.60 -1.62 7.85
C MET A 142 -1.87 -1.91 9.33
N TYR A 143 -3.13 -1.86 9.76
CA TYR A 143 -3.52 -2.30 11.11
C TYR A 143 -3.17 -3.76 11.35
N ASP A 144 -3.56 -4.64 10.43
CA ASP A 144 -3.29 -6.06 10.52
C ASP A 144 -1.79 -6.35 10.57
N ARG A 145 -0.99 -5.60 9.80
CA ARG A 145 0.47 -5.66 9.87
C ARG A 145 0.96 -5.37 11.29
N GLN A 146 0.38 -4.43 12.04
CA GLN A 146 0.85 -4.10 13.38
C GLN A 146 0.55 -5.16 14.45
N LEU A 147 -0.35 -6.10 14.15
CA LEU A 147 -0.63 -7.21 15.04
C LEU A 147 0.61 -8.11 15.19
N ASP A 148 0.72 -8.77 16.35
CA ASP A 148 1.81 -9.70 16.64
C ASP A 148 1.62 -11.01 15.87
N LYS A 149 1.92 -10.95 14.57
CA LYS A 149 1.90 -12.08 13.63
C LYS A 149 3.30 -12.39 13.17
N ALA A 150 3.57 -13.67 12.92
CA ALA A 150 4.80 -14.11 12.29
C ALA A 150 5.02 -13.39 10.94
N ARG A 151 6.27 -13.00 10.68
CA ARG A 151 6.70 -12.35 9.44
C ARG A 151 7.37 -13.35 8.50
N SER A 152 7.16 -13.18 7.19
CA SER A 152 7.77 -13.98 6.11
C SER A 152 8.91 -13.28 5.36
#